data_AF-A0A416H8Z0-F1
#
_entry.id   AF-A0A416H8Z0-F1
#
_cell.length_a   1.000
_cell.length_b   1.000
_cell.length_c   1.000
_cell.angle_alpha   90.00
_cell.angle_beta   90.00
_cell.angle_gamma   90.00
#
_symmetry.space_group_name_H-M   'P 1'
#
loop_
_entity.id
_entity.type
_entity.pdbx_description
1 polymer ?
#
loop_
_entity_poly.entity_id
_entity_poly.type
_entity_poly.pdbx_seq_one_letter_code
_entity_poly.pdbx_strand_id
1 'polypeptide(L)'
;DAALFLAAAAKGTRLLTTLHVKEETCDMCKALDDLYNDGVNQGKRRGLELGEDYFAELSEKLLADFRTEDLRKAIKNKEYRNRLYQEYRIERG
;
A
#
# COMPACT_ATOMS: atom_id res chain seq x y z
N ASP A 1 -5.06 -51.59 -36.97
CA ASP A 1 -4.93 -50.82 -38.20
C ASP A 1 -4.11 -49.56 -37.91
N ALA A 2 -2.95 -49.41 -38.53
CA ALA A 2 -2.04 -48.28 -38.32
C ALA A 2 -2.68 -46.94 -38.76
N ALA A 3 -3.64 -46.99 -39.69
CA ALA A 3 -4.36 -45.81 -40.17
C ALA A 3 -5.23 -45.18 -39.07
N LEU A 4 -5.85 -46.00 -38.22
CA LEU A 4 -6.65 -45.52 -37.08
C LEU A 4 -5.80 -44.81 -36.01
N PHE A 5 -4.57 -45.30 -35.77
CA PHE A 5 -3.65 -44.69 -34.81
C PHE A 5 -3.11 -43.34 -35.33
N LEU A 6 -2.73 -43.27 -36.60
CA LEU A 6 -2.31 -42.02 -37.26
C LEU A 6 -3.42 -40.97 -37.29
N ALA A 7 -4.66 -41.37 -37.56
CA ALA A 7 -5.81 -40.47 -37.56
C ALA A 7 -6.15 -39.94 -36.15
N ALA A 8 -6.03 -40.78 -35.12
CA ALA A 8 -6.23 -40.38 -33.73
C ALA A 8 -5.13 -39.41 -33.25
N ALA A 9 -3.87 -39.68 -33.60
CA ALA A 9 -2.75 -38.80 -33.32
C ALA A 9 -2.92 -37.43 -33.99
N ALA A 10 -3.29 -37.40 -35.28
CA ALA A 10 -3.53 -36.16 -36.02
C ALA A 10 -4.70 -35.33 -35.45
N LYS A 11 -5.76 -35.98 -34.96
CA LYS A 11 -6.87 -35.30 -34.26
C LYS A 11 -6.43 -34.70 -32.91
N GLY A 12 -5.59 -35.41 -32.16
CA GLY A 12 -5.02 -34.92 -30.90
C GLY A 12 -4.18 -33.66 -31.09
N THR A 13 -3.31 -33.63 -32.10
CA THR A 13 -2.46 -32.47 -32.41
C THR A 13 -3.27 -31.25 -32.87
N ARG A 14 -4.37 -31.46 -33.62
CA ARG A 14 -5.26 -30.38 -34.08
C ARG A 14 -6.01 -29.69 -32.94
N LEU A 15 -6.37 -30.45 -31.90
CA LEU A 15 -7.07 -29.91 -30.73
C LEU A 15 -6.16 -29.02 -29.87
N LEU A 16 -4.88 -29.38 -29.78
CA LEU A 16 -3.83 -28.58 -29.12
C LEU A 16 -3.58 -27.25 -29.85
N THR A 17 -3.63 -27.23 -31.19
CA THR A 17 -3.46 -25.98 -31.95
C THR A 17 -4.63 -25.00 -31.82
N THR A 18 -5.84 -25.48 -31.48
CA THR A 18 -7.02 -24.62 -31.27
C THR A 18 -7.17 -24.13 -29.83
N LEU A 19 -6.46 -24.75 -28.87
CA LEU A 19 -6.30 -24.22 -27.52
C LEU A 19 -5.19 -23.17 -27.56
N HIS A 20 -5.49 -22.00 -28.13
CA HIS A 20 -4.74 -20.78 -27.79
C HIS A 20 -5.02 -20.46 -26.32
N VAL A 21 -4.37 -21.18 -25.42
CA VAL A 21 -4.11 -20.65 -24.08
C VAL A 21 -3.28 -19.41 -24.36
N LYS A 22 -3.90 -18.23 -24.21
CA LYS A 22 -3.15 -16.98 -24.18
C LYS A 22 -2.20 -17.12 -23.01
N GLU A 23 -0.94 -17.43 -23.29
CA GLU A 23 0.13 -17.20 -22.34
C GLU A 23 0.12 -15.69 -22.08
N GLU A 24 -0.55 -15.27 -21.01
CA GLU A 24 -0.35 -13.94 -20.46
C GLU A 24 1.07 -13.91 -19.92
N THR A 25 1.98 -13.43 -20.76
CA THR A 25 3.37 -13.19 -20.37
C THR A 25 3.35 -12.10 -19.30
N CYS A 26 3.57 -12.47 -18.04
CA CYS A 26 3.76 -11.52 -16.96
C CYS A 26 5.12 -10.85 -17.14
N ASP A 27 5.12 -9.53 -17.34
CA ASP A 27 6.34 -8.75 -17.27
C ASP A 27 6.74 -8.63 -15.80
N MET A 28 7.74 -9.43 -15.40
CA MET A 28 8.24 -9.46 -14.04
C MET A 28 8.78 -8.10 -13.57
N CYS A 29 9.35 -7.30 -14.47
CA CYS A 29 9.81 -5.96 -14.14
C CYS A 29 8.62 -5.06 -13.78
N LYS A 30 7.55 -5.13 -14.58
CA LYS A 30 6.31 -4.40 -14.30
C LYS A 30 5.69 -4.84 -12.96
N ALA A 31 5.65 -6.15 -12.68
CA ALA A 31 5.11 -6.65 -11.43
C ALA A 31 5.90 -6.14 -10.20
N LEU A 32 7.23 -6.03 -10.32
CA LEU A 32 8.08 -5.48 -9.26
C LEU A 32 7.88 -3.96 -9.09
N ASP A 33 7.75 -3.23 -10.19
CA ASP A 33 7.48 -1.78 -10.15
C ASP A 33 6.12 -1.48 -9.52
N ASP A 34 5.08 -2.23 -9.90
CA ASP A 34 3.74 -2.11 -9.34
C ASP A 34 3.77 -2.39 -7.82
N LEU A 35 4.43 -3.48 -7.40
CA LEU A 35 4.59 -3.84 -5.98
C LEU A 35 5.31 -2.73 -5.19
N TYR A 36 6.39 -2.16 -5.74
CA TYR A 36 7.12 -1.08 -5.09
C TYR A 36 6.25 0.17 -4.93
N ASN A 37 5.57 0.58 -6.00
CA ASN A 37 4.71 1.76 -6.00
C ASN A 37 3.51 1.60 -5.05
N ASP A 38 2.92 0.42 -4.98
CA ASP A 38 1.86 0.11 -4.02
C ASP A 38 2.34 0.23 -2.58
N GLY A 39 3.54 -0.27 -2.28
CA GLY A 39 4.17 -0.09 -0.97
C GLY A 39 4.37 1.38 -0.61
N VAL A 40 4.90 2.18 -1.53
CA VAL A 40 5.08 3.63 -1.35
C VAL A 40 3.73 4.32 -1.10
N ASN A 41 2.70 3.99 -1.90
CA ASN A 41 1.37 4.58 -1.77
C ASN A 41 0.69 4.17 -0.47
N GLN A 42 0.85 2.92 -0.03
CA GLN A 42 0.37 2.47 1.26
C GLN A 42 1.07 3.20 2.41
N GLY A 43 2.39 3.37 2.34
CA GLY A 43 3.16 4.13 3.33
C GLY A 43 2.70 5.59 3.45
N LYS A 44 2.48 6.27 2.31
CA LYS A 44 1.96 7.64 2.31
C LYS A 44 0.56 7.74 2.94
N ARG A 45 -0.35 6.83 2.59
CA ARG A 45 -1.70 6.79 3.16
C ARG A 45 -1.66 6.60 4.68
N ARG A 46 -0.91 5.60 5.15
CA ARG A 46 -0.73 5.36 6.59
C ARG A 46 -0.10 6.55 7.32
N GLY A 47 0.89 7.18 6.71
CA GLY A 47 1.55 8.36 7.30
C GLY A 47 0.62 9.57 7.42
N LEU A 48 -0.29 9.76 6.47
CA LEU A 48 -1.32 10.81 6.54
C LEU A 48 -2.33 10.51 7.66
N GLU A 49 -2.88 9.30 7.68
CA GLU A 49 -3.86 8.87 8.69
C GLU A 49 -3.30 8.98 10.11
N LEU A 50 -2.12 8.38 10.36
CA LEU A 50 -1.45 8.48 11.66
C LEU A 50 -1.11 9.93 12.03
N GLY A 51 -0.72 10.75 11.06
CA GLY A 51 -0.41 12.16 11.28
C GLY A 51 -1.62 12.96 11.79
N GLU A 52 -2.79 12.72 11.20
CA GLU A 52 -4.07 13.30 11.64
C GLU A 52 -4.44 12.79 13.03
N ASP A 53 -4.37 11.48 13.27
CA ASP A 53 -4.71 10.87 14.57
C ASP A 53 -3.85 11.44 15.71
N TYR A 54 -2.52 11.49 15.53
CA TYR A 54 -1.63 12.07 16.52
C TYR A 54 -1.95 13.53 16.77
N PHE A 55 -2.19 14.31 15.71
CA PHE A 55 -2.49 15.73 15.87
C PHE A 55 -3.85 15.98 16.55
N ALA A 56 -4.84 15.16 16.27
CA ALA A 56 -6.13 15.17 16.96
C ALA A 56 -5.97 14.86 18.45
N GLU A 57 -5.27 13.77 18.79
CA GLU A 57 -5.00 13.38 20.19
C GLU A 57 -4.26 14.49 20.95
N LEU A 58 -3.23 15.07 20.34
CA LEU A 58 -2.49 16.17 20.95
C LEU A 58 -3.38 17.40 21.17
N SER A 59 -4.23 17.72 20.19
CA SER A 59 -5.14 18.87 20.27
C SER A 59 -6.16 18.67 21.38
N GLU A 60 -6.74 17.47 21.52
CA GLU A 60 -7.66 17.13 22.60
C GLU A 60 -7.01 17.28 23.97
N LYS A 61 -5.82 16.72 24.18
CA LYS A 61 -5.10 16.82 25.46
C LYS A 61 -4.74 18.26 25.82
N LEU A 62 -4.26 19.05 24.86
CA LEU A 62 -3.93 20.47 25.11
C LEU A 62 -5.18 21.30 25.43
N LEU A 63 -6.31 21.03 24.78
CA LEU A 63 -7.57 21.72 25.08
C LEU A 63 -8.10 21.33 26.47
N ALA A 64 -8.01 20.06 26.86
CA ALA A 64 -8.38 19.59 28.19
C ALA A 64 -7.54 20.26 29.30
N ASP A 65 -6.26 20.53 29.03
CA ASP A 65 -5.35 21.22 29.94
C ASP A 65 -5.41 22.76 29.84
N PHE A 66 -6.33 23.31 29.04
CA PHE A 66 -6.47 24.75 28.76
C PHE A 66 -5.20 25.40 28.16
N ARG A 67 -4.33 24.62 27.51
CA ARG A 67 -3.06 25.07 26.90
C ARG A 67 -3.24 25.55 25.46
N THR A 68 -4.15 26.49 25.25
CA THR A 68 -4.51 27.01 23.92
C THR A 68 -3.36 27.71 23.20
N GLU A 69 -2.46 28.39 23.92
CA GLU A 69 -1.27 29.00 23.32
C GLU A 69 -0.25 27.97 22.81
N ASP A 70 -0.08 26.87 23.54
CA ASP A 70 0.79 25.78 23.12
C ASP A 70 0.22 25.09 21.87
N LEU A 71 -1.11 24.90 21.82
CA LEU A 71 -1.79 24.42 20.61
C LEU A 71 -1.57 25.37 19.42
N ARG A 72 -1.76 26.68 19.62
CA ARG A 72 -1.53 27.70 18.58
C ARG A 72 -0.10 27.66 18.04
N LYS A 73 0.87 27.45 18.92
CA LYS A 73 2.29 27.32 18.55
C LYS A 73 2.57 25.99 17.85
N ALA A 74 1.97 24.89 18.30
CA ALA A 74 2.12 23.55 17.73
C ALA A 74 1.62 23.46 16.29
N ILE A 75 0.58 24.22 15.92
CA ILE A 75 0.08 24.30 14.54
C ILE A 75 1.18 24.77 13.57
N LYS A 76 1.96 25.79 13.98
CA LYS A 76 2.95 26.45 13.10
C LYS A 76 4.37 25.90 13.23
N ASN A 77 4.68 25.22 14.33
CA ASN A 77 6.04 24.81 14.66
C ASN A 77 6.11 23.31 14.92
N LYS A 78 6.72 22.57 13.96
CA LYS A 78 6.83 21.11 14.00
C LYS A 78 7.74 20.63 15.13
N GLU A 79 8.85 21.30 15.40
CA GLU A 79 9.80 20.94 16.45
C GLU A 79 9.17 21.11 17.84
N TYR A 80 8.40 22.17 18.02
CA TYR A 80 7.63 22.41 19.24
C TYR A 80 6.52 21.37 19.40
N ARG A 81 5.77 21.10 18.34
CA ARG A 81 4.76 20.02 18.31
C ARG A 81 5.38 18.65 18.65
N ASN A 82 6.59 18.37 18.16
CA ASN A 82 7.33 17.15 18.49
C ASN A 82 7.65 17.01 19.98
N ARG A 83 8.00 18.11 20.66
CA ARG A 83 8.21 18.11 22.11
C ARG A 83 6.93 17.83 22.88
N LEU A 84 5.81 18.41 22.42
CA LEU A 84 4.51 18.16 23.06
C LEU A 84 4.05 16.71 22.87
N TYR A 85 4.28 16.09 21.71
CA TYR A 85 4.02 14.65 21.54
C TYR A 85 4.79 13.80 22.56
N GLN A 86 6.05 14.14 22.83
CA GLN A 86 6.84 13.44 23.85
C GLN A 86 6.31 13.70 25.26
N GLU A 87 5.94 14.94 25.57
CA GLU A 87 5.39 15.35 26.86
C GLU A 87 4.11 14.56 27.21
N TYR A 88 3.19 14.47 26.25
CA TYR A 88 1.93 13.73 26.39
C TYR A 88 2.04 12.23 26.10
N ARG A 89 3.27 11.74 25.86
CA ARG A 89 3.57 10.33 25.53
C ARG A 89 2.72 9.78 24.39
N ILE A 90 2.49 10.61 23.38
CA ILE A 90 1.83 10.21 22.14
C ILE A 90 2.86 9.45 21.32
N GLU A 91 2.71 8.13 21.29
CA GLU A 91 3.62 7.22 20.60
C GLU A 91 3.52 7.45 19.10
N ARG A 92 4.67 7.68 18.46
CA ARG A 92 4.78 7.81 17.02
C ARG A 92 5.77 6.75 16.54
N GLY A 93 5.28 5.84 15.70
CA GLY A 93 6.06 4.74 15.13
C GLY A 93 7.28 5.19 14.33
#